data_AF-A0A6G0JEF1-F1
#
_entry.id   AF-A0A6G0JEF1-F1
#
_cell.length_a   1.000
_cell.length_b   1.000
_cell.length_c   1.000
_cell.angle_alpha   90.00
_cell.angle_beta   90.00
_cell.angle_gamma   90.00
#
_symmetry.space_group_name_H-M   'P 1'
#
loop_
_entity.id
_entity.type
_entity.pdbx_description
1 polymer ?
#
loop_
_entity_poly.entity_id
_entity_poly.type
_entity_poly.pdbx_seq_one_letter_code
_entity_poly.pdbx_strand_id
1 'polypeptide(L)' 'MWEQLTEEARGALSETDFGNKAKVPFIDANFNANLETSRPFL' A
#
# COMPACT_ATOMS: atom_id res chain seq x y z
N MET A 1 -5.11 -8.93 -7.11
CA MET A 1 -4.69 -9.15 -5.71
C MET A 1 -3.21 -8.82 -5.62
N TRP A 2 -2.74 -8.27 -4.48
CA TRP A 2 -1.34 -7.89 -4.29
C TRP A 2 -0.39 -9.08 -4.55
N GLU A 3 -0.84 -10.28 -4.15
CA GLU A 3 -0.13 -11.56 -4.30
C GLU A 3 -0.05 -12.06 -5.76
N GLN A 4 -0.80 -11.47 -6.69
CA GLN A 4 -0.74 -11.81 -8.12
C GLN A 4 0.32 -11.01 -8.88
N LEU A 5 0.92 -10.01 -8.24
CA LEU A 5 1.98 -9.20 -8.82
C LEU A 5 3.32 -9.93 -8.72
N THR A 6 4.19 -9.70 -9.71
CA THR A 6 5.57 -10.15 -9.63
C THR A 6 6.29 -9.47 -8.47
N GLU A 7 7.40 -10.04 -8.03
CA GLU A 7 8.21 -9.44 -6.97
C GLU A 7 8.73 -8.05 -7.37
N GLU A 8 9.13 -7.88 -8.63
CA GLU A 8 9.61 -6.60 -9.16
C GLU A 8 8.51 -5.54 -9.15
N ALA A 9 7.27 -5.91 -9.49
CA ALA A 9 6.13 -5.00 -9.44
C ALA A 9 5.79 -4.60 -8.00
N ARG A 10 5.85 -5.54 -7.05
CA ARG A 10 5.64 -5.23 -5.61
C ARG A 10 6.76 -4.35 -5.05
N GLY A 11 8.01 -4.62 -5.42
CA GLY A 11 9.17 -3.79 -5.07
C GLY A 11 9.03 -2.37 -5.62
N ALA A 12 8.73 -2.24 -6.91
CA ALA A 12 8.54 -0.93 -7.54
C ALA A 12 7.44 -0.11 -6.87
N LEU A 13 6.28 -0.71 -6.55
CA LEU A 13 5.19 -0.02 -5.86
C LEU A 13 5.53 0.36 -4.41
N SER A 14 6.45 -0.37 -3.77
CA SER A 14 6.88 -0.12 -2.40
C SER A 14 7.97 0.95 -2.29
N GLU A 15 8.84 1.04 -3.29
CA GLU A 15 10.03 1.91 -3.28
C GLU A 15 9.84 3.21 -4.08
N THR A 16 8.93 3.23 -5.05
CA THR A 16 8.71 4.41 -5.89
C THR A 16 8.14 5.57 -5.08
N ASP A 17 8.78 6.74 -5.19
CA ASP A 17 8.24 7.99 -4.66
C ASP A 17 7.14 8.52 -5.59
N PHE A 18 5.89 8.36 -5.18
CA PHE A 18 4.71 8.92 -5.83
C PHE A 18 4.36 10.34 -5.33
N GLY A 19 5.26 10.95 -4.57
CA GLY A 19 5.08 12.24 -3.92
C GLY A 19 4.23 12.17 -2.64
N ASN A 20 4.10 13.31 -1.97
CA ASN A 20 3.56 13.39 -0.61
C ASN A 20 2.08 13.04 -0.47
N LYS A 21 1.28 13.16 -1.54
CA LYS A 21 -0.18 12.96 -1.50
C LYS A 21 -0.65 11.59 -1.99
N ALA A 22 0.21 10.83 -2.68
CA ALA A 22 -0.19 9.61 -3.38
C ALA A 22 0.59 8.39 -2.88
N LYS A 23 0.68 8.22 -1.55
CA LYS A 23 1.26 6.99 -0.98
C LYS A 23 0.42 5.79 -1.38
N VAL A 24 1.07 4.73 -1.88
CA VAL A 24 0.38 3.51 -2.29
C VAL A 24 -0.23 2.83 -1.06
N PRO A 25 -1.56 2.61 -1.01
CA PRO A 25 -2.22 2.27 0.24
C PRO A 25 -2.18 0.78 0.60
N PHE A 26 -1.89 -0.08 -0.37
CA PHE A 26 -1.99 -1.54 -0.24
C PHE A 26 -0.63 -2.25 -0.20
N ILE A 27 0.47 -1.50 -0.13
CA ILE A 27 1.80 -2.07 0.09
C ILE A 27 1.94 -2.52 1.56
N ASP A 28 2.83 -3.47 1.80
CA ASP A 28 3.04 -4.07 3.13
C ASP A 28 3.28 -3.01 4.22
N ALA A 29 4.05 -1.96 3.91
CA ALA A 29 4.36 -0.87 4.84
C ALA A 29 3.15 -0.03 5.26
N ASN A 30 2.12 0.06 4.40
CA ASN A 30 0.98 0.97 4.59
C ASN A 30 -0.34 0.23 4.86
N PHE A 31 -0.44 -1.06 4.52
CA PHE A 31 -1.70 -1.79 4.48
C PHE A 31 -2.42 -1.81 5.83
N ASN A 32 -1.74 -2.25 6.90
CA ASN A 32 -2.35 -2.34 8.23
C ASN A 32 -2.75 -0.95 8.78
N ALA A 33 -1.92 0.07 8.61
CA ALA A 33 -2.23 1.42 9.05
C ALA A 33 -3.47 1.99 8.33
N ASN A 34 -3.59 1.70 7.04
CA ASN A 34 -4.75 2.11 6.25
C ASN A 34 -6.00 1.32 6.61
N LEU A 35 -5.90 0.02 6.93
CA LEU A 35 -7.03 -0.76 7.44
C LEU A 35 -7.57 -0.18 8.75
N GLU A 36 -6.69 0.12 9.71
CA GLU A 36 -7.10 0.73 10.98
C GLU A 36 -7.75 2.10 10.78
N THR A 37 -7.20 2.93 9.88
CA THR A 37 -7.79 4.24 9.54
C THR A 37 -9.13 4.11 8.82
N SER A 38 -9.31 3.05 8.04
CA SER A 38 -10.52 2.82 7.23
C SER A 38 -11.60 2.05 7.98
N ARG A 39 -11.38 1.69 9.26
CA ARG A 39 -12.39 1.04 10.07
C ARG A 39 -13.60 1.98 10.23
N PRO A 40 -14.80 1.57 9.79
CA PRO A 40 -16.00 2.32 10.10
C PRO A 40 -16.22 2.30 11.62
N PHE A 41 -16.56 3.46 12.20
CA PHE A 41 -16.90 3.57 13.62
C PHE A 41 -18.03 2.59 13.96
N LEU A 42 -17.81 1.74 14.97
CA LEU A 42 -18.85 0.89 15.58
C LEU A 42 -19.67 1.69 16.58
#